data_AF-A0A960ML89-F1
#
_entry.id   AF-A0A960ML89-F1
#
_cell.length_a   1.000
_cell.length_b   1.000
_cell.length_c   1.000
_cell.angle_alpha   90.00
_cell.angle_beta   90.00
_cell.angle_gamma   90.00
#
_symmetry.space_group_name_H-M   'P 1'
#
loop_
_entity.id
_entity.type
_entity.pdbx_description
1 polymer ?
#
loop_
_entity_poly.entity_id
_entity_poly.type
_entity_poly.pdbx_seq_one_letter_code
_entity_poly.pdbx_strand_id
1 'polypeptide(L)'
;LKKQPLDPRGNLTEKELDEALLNREGLPQYLFDYFEDYESLEEQLRNYAKVFIQFFKKMDKTQRGFLKFYFGFEREWRLILAGYRSKKLGVDPAKELQHEDLSDPLVAQILAQKDAPFFEFPFGYEELDEKMKEVRGDPKRQYEAMATFRFNKIAERVQDDPFSIDYILGYFIQLMIVEDGNALDEKEGNQNLTEIVKGNNV
;
A
#
# COMPACT_ATOMS: atom_id res chain seq x y z
N LEU A 1 33.66 5.74 1.37
CA LEU A 1 32.42 5.21 1.98
C LEU A 1 31.41 6.34 2.10
N LYS A 2 30.40 6.40 1.24
CA LYS A 2 29.13 7.10 1.47
C LYS A 2 28.11 6.62 0.43
N LYS A 3 27.45 5.51 0.74
CA LYS A 3 26.23 5.00 0.10
C LYS A 3 25.43 4.23 1.14
N GLN A 4 24.57 4.94 1.85
CA GLN A 4 23.35 4.39 2.43
C GLN A 4 22.33 5.52 2.29
N PRO A 5 21.44 5.41 1.31
CA PRO A 5 20.09 5.07 1.70
C PRO A 5 19.43 4.15 0.69
N LEU A 6 19.18 2.92 1.11
CA LEU A 6 18.07 2.13 0.60
C LEU A 6 17.66 1.28 1.78
N ASP A 7 16.64 1.74 2.48
CA ASP A 7 15.84 0.86 3.31
C ASP A 7 14.48 1.54 3.57
N PRO A 8 13.42 1.22 2.81
CA PRO A 8 12.05 1.51 3.25
C PRO A 8 11.44 0.32 4.02
N ARG A 9 12.30 -0.47 4.67
CA ARG A 9 12.20 -1.79 5.33
C ARG A 9 12.45 -3.03 4.45
N GLY A 10 13.32 -2.90 3.46
CA GLY A 10 13.89 -4.00 2.65
C GLY A 10 15.28 -4.43 3.14
N ASN A 11 15.73 -5.64 2.78
CA ASN A 11 16.98 -6.21 3.28
C ASN A 11 18.15 -6.15 2.28
N LEU A 12 17.99 -5.48 1.14
CA LEU A 12 18.99 -5.39 0.09
C LEU A 12 19.52 -3.96 -0.04
N THR A 13 20.83 -3.85 -0.18
CA THR A 13 21.52 -2.60 -0.53
C THR A 13 21.32 -2.27 -2.01
N GLU A 14 21.57 -1.01 -2.39
CA GLU A 14 21.60 -0.57 -3.79
C GLU A 14 22.44 -1.49 -4.66
N LYS A 15 23.63 -1.85 -4.17
CA LYS A 15 24.57 -2.72 -4.88
C LYS A 15 23.99 -4.12 -5.09
N GLU A 16 23.37 -4.69 -4.06
CA GLU A 16 22.75 -6.02 -4.15
C GLU A 16 21.55 -6.02 -5.10
N LEU A 17 20.78 -4.93 -5.15
CA LEU A 17 19.69 -4.77 -6.14
C LEU A 17 20.24 -4.68 -7.56
N ASP A 18 21.29 -3.90 -7.79
CA ASP A 18 21.93 -3.80 -9.11
C ASP A 18 22.47 -5.16 -9.58
N GLU A 19 23.17 -5.88 -8.68
CA GLU A 19 23.69 -7.23 -8.97
C GLU A 19 22.55 -8.22 -9.25
N ALA A 20 21.46 -8.16 -8.48
CA ALA A 20 20.30 -9.01 -8.68
C ALA A 20 19.59 -8.75 -10.02
N LEU A 21 19.51 -7.49 -10.44
CA LEU A 21 18.93 -7.10 -11.73
C LEU A 21 19.82 -7.53 -12.91
N LEU A 22 21.13 -7.32 -12.81
CA LEU A 22 22.09 -7.69 -13.86
C LEU A 22 22.18 -9.21 -14.07
N ASN A 23 22.25 -9.97 -12.97
CA ASN A 23 22.39 -11.43 -13.02
C ASN A 23 21.06 -12.15 -13.15
N ARG A 24 19.94 -11.43 -12.98
CA ARG A 24 18.58 -11.96 -12.92
C ARG A 24 18.41 -13.05 -11.86
N GLU A 25 19.01 -12.83 -10.70
CA GLU A 25 19.03 -13.76 -9.57
C GLU A 25 18.67 -13.04 -8.27
N GLY A 26 18.10 -13.74 -7.29
CA GLY A 26 17.80 -13.17 -5.97
C GLY A 26 16.52 -12.33 -5.88
N LEU A 27 15.86 -12.04 -7.00
CA LEU A 27 14.56 -11.35 -7.05
C LEU A 27 13.46 -12.24 -7.64
N PRO A 28 12.18 -12.02 -7.28
CA PRO A 28 11.06 -12.74 -7.88
C PRO A 28 10.97 -12.56 -9.40
N GLN A 29 10.67 -13.64 -10.13
CA GLN A 29 10.57 -13.64 -11.59
C GLN A 29 9.68 -12.52 -12.16
N TYR A 30 8.54 -12.25 -11.50
CA TYR A 30 7.60 -11.21 -11.94
C TYR A 30 8.19 -9.79 -12.00
N LEU A 31 9.31 -9.53 -11.31
CA LEU A 31 10.02 -8.25 -11.43
C LEU A 31 10.81 -8.16 -12.73
N PHE A 32 11.44 -9.25 -13.15
CA PHE A 32 12.14 -9.28 -14.44
C PHE A 32 11.15 -9.19 -15.60
N ASP A 33 10.07 -9.96 -15.54
CA ASP A 33 9.00 -9.92 -16.54
C ASP A 33 8.42 -8.48 -16.67
N TYR A 34 8.30 -7.77 -15.55
CA TYR A 34 7.85 -6.38 -15.52
C TYR A 34 8.82 -5.42 -16.22
N PHE A 35 10.13 -5.55 -16.01
CA PHE A 35 11.13 -4.71 -16.68
C PHE A 35 11.27 -5.03 -18.17
N GLU A 36 10.95 -6.25 -18.59
CA GLU A 36 10.87 -6.63 -20.00
C GLU A 36 9.61 -6.10 -20.67
N ASP A 37 8.47 -6.13 -19.97
CA ASP A 37 7.19 -5.62 -20.48
C ASP A 37 7.18 -4.08 -20.63
N TYR A 38 8.00 -3.35 -19.85
CA TYR A 38 8.01 -1.89 -19.76
C TYR A 38 9.44 -1.33 -19.78
N GLU A 39 9.91 -0.92 -20.96
CA GLU A 39 11.29 -0.46 -21.17
C GLU A 39 11.53 0.96 -20.66
N SER A 40 10.54 1.85 -20.80
CA SER A 40 10.70 3.26 -20.43
C SER A 40 10.28 3.54 -18.98
N LEU A 41 10.93 4.54 -18.34
CA LEU A 41 10.55 4.97 -16.99
C LEU A 41 9.09 5.44 -16.92
N GLU A 42 8.58 6.10 -17.96
CA GLU A 42 7.19 6.55 -18.00
C GLU A 42 6.21 5.36 -17.98
N GLU A 43 6.47 4.33 -18.81
CA GLU A 43 5.64 3.11 -18.83
C GLU A 43 5.73 2.35 -17.52
N GLN A 44 6.92 2.26 -16.92
CA GLN A 44 7.11 1.66 -15.62
C GLN A 44 6.27 2.41 -14.56
N LEU A 45 6.40 3.73 -14.45
CA LEU A 45 5.62 4.49 -13.47
C LEU A 45 4.11 4.32 -13.67
N ARG A 46 3.64 4.24 -14.93
CA ARG A 46 2.23 4.04 -15.27
C ARG A 46 1.70 2.65 -14.93
N ASN A 47 2.54 1.62 -15.00
CA ASN A 47 2.15 0.22 -14.82
C ASN A 47 2.64 -0.39 -13.49
N TYR A 48 3.26 0.40 -12.61
CA TYR A 48 3.87 -0.05 -11.37
C TYR A 48 2.93 -0.86 -10.44
N ALA A 49 1.62 -0.59 -10.50
CA ALA A 49 0.62 -1.37 -9.76
C ALA A 49 0.68 -2.88 -10.06
N LYS A 50 1.08 -3.28 -11.28
CA LYS A 50 1.25 -4.69 -11.68
C LYS A 50 2.23 -5.42 -10.76
N VAL A 51 3.28 -4.76 -10.28
CA VAL A 51 4.27 -5.33 -9.35
C VAL A 51 3.62 -5.73 -8.03
N PHE A 52 2.83 -4.83 -7.43
CA PHE A 52 2.12 -5.10 -6.18
C PHE A 52 1.12 -6.24 -6.34
N ILE A 53 0.40 -6.27 -7.45
CA ILE A 53 -0.60 -7.31 -7.73
C ILE A 53 0.06 -8.68 -7.78
N GLN A 54 1.19 -8.80 -8.47
CA GLN A 54 1.92 -10.07 -8.54
C GLN A 54 2.51 -10.46 -7.18
N PHE A 55 3.00 -9.50 -6.40
CA PHE A 55 3.45 -9.73 -5.04
C PHE A 55 2.34 -10.31 -4.15
N PHE A 56 1.17 -9.65 -4.09
CA PHE A 56 0.07 -10.12 -3.24
C PHE A 56 -0.52 -11.44 -3.72
N LYS A 57 -0.62 -11.67 -5.04
CA LYS A 57 -1.03 -12.97 -5.60
C LYS A 57 -0.06 -14.10 -5.19
N LYS A 58 1.24 -13.82 -5.13
CA LYS A 58 2.23 -14.78 -4.63
C LYS A 58 2.04 -15.02 -3.14
N MET A 59 1.93 -13.96 -2.34
CA MET A 59 1.77 -14.07 -0.89
C MET A 59 0.52 -14.85 -0.47
N ASP A 60 -0.62 -14.63 -1.13
CA ASP A 60 -1.85 -15.37 -0.85
C ASP A 60 -1.70 -16.89 -1.06
N LYS A 61 -0.94 -17.29 -2.08
CA LYS A 61 -0.69 -18.70 -2.42
C LYS A 61 0.33 -19.36 -1.50
N THR A 62 1.34 -18.62 -1.05
CA THR A 62 2.48 -19.22 -0.33
C THR A 62 2.42 -19.08 1.18
N GLN A 63 1.78 -18.02 1.69
CA GLN A 63 1.77 -17.72 3.12
C GLN A 63 0.62 -18.42 3.85
N ARG A 64 0.77 -18.56 5.17
CA ARG A 64 -0.22 -19.14 6.09
C ARG A 64 -0.26 -18.34 7.39
N GLY A 65 -1.21 -18.66 8.27
CA GLY A 65 -1.31 -18.04 9.60
C GLY A 65 -1.44 -16.52 9.53
N PHE A 66 -0.75 -15.82 10.43
CA PHE A 66 -0.74 -14.36 10.48
C PHE A 66 -0.27 -13.70 9.18
N LEU A 67 0.77 -14.21 8.51
CA LEU A 67 1.27 -13.60 7.27
C LEU A 67 0.22 -13.64 6.14
N LYS A 68 -0.54 -14.73 6.02
CA LYS A 68 -1.64 -14.79 5.04
C LYS A 68 -2.71 -13.74 5.34
N PHE A 69 -3.08 -13.59 6.61
CA PHE A 69 -3.98 -12.53 7.05
C PHE A 69 -3.41 -11.15 6.71
N TYR A 70 -2.16 -10.87 7.10
CA TYR A 70 -1.55 -9.56 6.97
C TYR A 70 -1.44 -9.11 5.52
N PHE A 71 -0.98 -9.98 4.62
CA PHE A 71 -0.88 -9.63 3.20
C PHE A 71 -2.25 -9.50 2.52
N GLY A 72 -3.25 -10.28 2.94
CA GLY A 72 -4.64 -10.09 2.51
C GLY A 72 -5.15 -8.71 2.94
N PHE A 73 -5.04 -8.42 4.23
CA PHE A 73 -5.43 -7.13 4.82
C PHE A 73 -4.73 -5.94 4.15
N GLU A 74 -3.41 -6.04 3.92
CA GLU A 74 -2.61 -5.00 3.24
C GLU A 74 -3.12 -4.71 1.83
N ARG A 75 -3.50 -5.75 1.08
CA ARG A 75 -4.09 -5.55 -0.26
C ARG A 75 -5.47 -4.92 -0.17
N GLU A 76 -6.33 -5.42 0.70
CA GLU A 76 -7.72 -4.98 0.83
C GLU A 76 -7.81 -3.48 1.14
N TRP A 77 -7.12 -2.99 2.17
CA TRP A 77 -7.21 -1.56 2.52
C TRP A 77 -6.65 -0.65 1.43
N ARG A 78 -5.62 -1.10 0.69
CA ARG A 78 -5.06 -0.34 -0.44
C ARG A 78 -6.06 -0.20 -1.58
N LEU A 79 -6.77 -1.27 -1.92
CA LEU A 79 -7.83 -1.25 -2.92
C LEU A 79 -8.97 -0.32 -2.51
N ILE A 80 -9.39 -0.41 -1.24
CA ILE A 80 -10.44 0.45 -0.69
C ILE A 80 -10.03 1.91 -0.77
N LEU A 81 -8.80 2.26 -0.37
CA LEU A 81 -8.29 3.62 -0.50
C LEU A 81 -8.17 4.09 -1.94
N ALA A 82 -7.77 3.21 -2.87
CA ALA A 82 -7.75 3.54 -4.28
C ALA A 82 -9.15 3.93 -4.76
N GLY A 83 -10.16 3.09 -4.52
CA GLY A 83 -11.56 3.38 -4.85
C GLY A 83 -12.08 4.68 -4.21
N TYR A 84 -11.83 4.86 -2.90
CA TYR A 84 -12.22 6.07 -2.17
C TYR A 84 -11.58 7.33 -2.75
N ARG A 85 -10.28 7.29 -3.07
CA ARG A 85 -9.54 8.42 -3.65
C ARG A 85 -9.98 8.71 -5.08
N SER A 86 -10.18 7.68 -5.91
CA SER A 86 -10.72 7.82 -7.26
C SER A 86 -12.04 8.58 -7.22
N LYS A 87 -12.94 8.21 -6.29
CA LYS A 87 -14.22 8.89 -6.11
C LYS A 87 -14.05 10.36 -5.70
N LYS A 88 -13.20 10.63 -4.72
CA LYS A 88 -12.94 11.97 -4.21
C LYS A 88 -12.31 12.90 -5.26
N LEU A 89 -11.49 12.34 -6.15
CA LEU A 89 -10.78 13.07 -7.20
C LEU A 89 -11.54 13.12 -8.54
N GLY A 90 -12.68 12.43 -8.66
CA GLY A 90 -13.41 12.32 -9.92
C GLY A 90 -12.67 11.52 -11.00
N VAL A 91 -11.76 10.62 -10.59
CA VAL A 91 -11.03 9.72 -11.48
C VAL A 91 -11.82 8.41 -11.62
N ASP A 92 -11.80 7.82 -12.82
CA ASP A 92 -12.45 6.54 -13.08
C ASP A 92 -11.71 5.41 -12.34
N PRO A 93 -12.34 4.71 -11.37
CA PRO A 93 -11.69 3.62 -10.64
C PRO A 93 -11.27 2.46 -11.56
N ALA A 94 -11.88 2.30 -12.73
CA ALA A 94 -11.47 1.28 -13.70
C ALA A 94 -10.05 1.51 -14.23
N LYS A 95 -9.57 2.77 -14.26
CA LYS A 95 -8.20 3.09 -14.67
C LYS A 95 -7.20 2.69 -13.57
N GLU A 96 -7.52 2.97 -12.31
CA GLU A 96 -6.67 2.63 -11.17
C GLU A 96 -6.58 1.11 -10.95
N LEU A 97 -7.67 0.39 -11.24
CA LEU A 97 -7.78 -1.06 -11.03
C LEU A 97 -7.56 -1.88 -12.30
N GLN A 98 -6.99 -1.30 -13.37
CA GLN A 98 -6.89 -1.92 -14.70
C GLN A 98 -6.11 -3.24 -14.75
N HIS A 99 -5.27 -3.53 -13.75
CA HIS A 99 -4.47 -4.75 -13.66
C HIS A 99 -5.00 -5.77 -12.65
N GLU A 100 -6.05 -5.42 -11.90
CA GLU A 100 -6.66 -6.28 -10.90
C GLU A 100 -7.54 -7.36 -11.54
N ASP A 101 -7.82 -8.40 -10.76
CA ASP A 101 -8.78 -9.43 -11.18
C ASP A 101 -10.21 -8.91 -11.01
N LEU A 102 -10.93 -8.74 -12.13
CA LEU A 102 -12.31 -8.26 -12.12
C LEU A 102 -13.30 -9.26 -11.50
N SER A 103 -12.91 -10.53 -11.33
CA SER A 103 -13.70 -11.53 -10.64
C SER A 103 -13.53 -11.50 -9.11
N ASP A 104 -12.55 -10.73 -8.62
CA ASP A 104 -12.38 -10.49 -7.18
C ASP A 104 -13.60 -9.71 -6.65
N PRO A 105 -14.31 -10.22 -5.62
CA PRO A 105 -15.49 -9.56 -5.08
C PRO A 105 -15.26 -8.13 -4.61
N LEU A 106 -14.10 -7.83 -4.02
CA LEU A 106 -13.77 -6.49 -3.53
C LEU A 106 -13.55 -5.53 -4.70
N VAL A 107 -12.82 -5.98 -5.73
CA VAL A 107 -12.58 -5.19 -6.96
C VAL A 107 -13.91 -4.91 -7.66
N ALA A 108 -14.74 -5.94 -7.84
CA ALA A 108 -16.06 -5.80 -8.44
C ALA A 108 -16.95 -4.83 -7.66
N GLN A 109 -16.93 -4.90 -6.32
CA GLN A 109 -17.67 -3.98 -5.47
C GLN A 109 -17.20 -2.53 -5.63
N ILE A 110 -15.88 -2.28 -5.70
CA ILE A 110 -15.34 -0.93 -5.91
C ILE A 110 -15.76 -0.39 -7.28
N LEU A 111 -15.66 -1.20 -8.33
CA LEU A 111 -16.02 -0.79 -9.69
C LEU A 111 -17.53 -0.53 -9.84
N ALA A 112 -18.37 -1.30 -9.16
CA ALA A 112 -19.83 -1.10 -9.16
C ALA A 112 -20.24 0.28 -8.59
N GLN A 113 -19.38 0.89 -7.77
CA GLN A 113 -19.61 2.21 -7.17
C GLN A 113 -19.17 3.38 -8.06
N LYS A 114 -18.72 3.13 -9.30
CA LYS A 114 -18.25 4.17 -10.24
C LYS A 114 -19.25 5.32 -10.37
N ASP A 115 -20.54 5.03 -10.55
CA ASP A 115 -21.59 6.02 -10.78
C ASP A 115 -22.34 6.44 -9.50
N ALA A 116 -21.98 5.88 -8.33
CA ALA A 116 -22.61 6.24 -7.06
C ALA A 116 -22.37 7.73 -6.69
N PRO A 117 -23.18 8.37 -5.84
CA PRO A 117 -22.91 9.74 -5.41
C PRO A 117 -21.74 9.85 -4.42
N PHE A 118 -21.50 8.80 -3.63
CA PHE A 118 -20.43 8.72 -2.65
C PHE A 118 -19.80 7.32 -2.67
N PHE A 119 -18.62 7.19 -2.07
CA PHE A 119 -17.96 5.90 -1.89
C PHE A 119 -18.42 5.29 -0.57
N GLU A 120 -18.91 4.07 -0.62
CA GLU A 120 -19.29 3.23 0.51
C GLU A 120 -18.17 2.21 0.74
N PHE A 121 -17.62 2.20 1.95
CA PHE A 121 -16.61 1.20 2.33
C PHE A 121 -17.26 -0.19 2.39
N PRO A 122 -16.53 -1.24 2.02
CA PRO A 122 -17.04 -2.61 2.06
C PRO A 122 -17.21 -3.10 3.50
N PHE A 123 -17.90 -4.24 3.63
CA PHE A 123 -18.10 -4.90 4.91
C PHE A 123 -16.78 -5.15 5.65
N GLY A 124 -16.73 -4.89 6.95
CA GLY A 124 -15.54 -5.03 7.80
C GLY A 124 -14.65 -3.78 7.85
N TYR A 125 -15.01 -2.72 7.11
CA TYR A 125 -14.30 -1.44 7.07
C TYR A 125 -15.19 -0.25 7.49
N GLU A 126 -16.31 -0.51 8.15
CA GLU A 126 -17.26 0.51 8.60
C GLU A 126 -16.62 1.51 9.57
N GLU A 127 -15.82 1.02 10.52
CA GLU A 127 -15.07 1.87 11.46
C GLU A 127 -14.14 2.84 10.72
N LEU A 128 -13.54 2.39 9.62
CA LEU A 128 -12.66 3.23 8.81
C LEU A 128 -13.46 4.29 8.06
N ASP A 129 -14.63 3.96 7.53
CA ASP A 129 -15.52 4.92 6.85
C ASP A 129 -15.92 6.06 7.79
N GLU A 130 -16.35 5.73 9.01
CA GLU A 130 -16.69 6.70 10.05
C GLU A 130 -15.51 7.64 10.34
N LYS A 131 -14.33 7.08 10.60
CA LYS A 131 -13.12 7.88 10.86
C LYS A 131 -12.77 8.77 9.68
N MET A 132 -12.81 8.26 8.45
CA MET A 132 -12.44 9.01 7.24
C MET A 132 -13.39 10.18 6.96
N LYS A 133 -14.66 10.07 7.33
CA LYS A 133 -15.64 11.16 7.26
C LYS A 133 -15.34 12.28 8.25
N GLU A 134 -14.90 11.95 9.47
CA GLU A 134 -14.57 12.93 10.52
C GLU A 134 -13.33 13.78 10.17
N VAL A 135 -12.34 13.19 9.51
CA VAL A 135 -11.06 13.83 9.18
C VAL A 135 -11.01 14.35 7.73
N ARG A 136 -12.19 14.60 7.13
CA ARG A 136 -12.31 15.00 5.74
C ARG A 136 -11.55 16.30 5.47
N GLY A 137 -10.70 16.27 4.46
CA GLY A 137 -9.96 17.46 3.98
C GLY A 137 -8.60 17.66 4.64
N ASP A 138 -8.27 16.92 5.69
CA ASP A 138 -6.96 16.95 6.34
C ASP A 138 -6.16 15.68 6.00
N PRO A 139 -5.12 15.76 5.14
CA PRO A 139 -4.33 14.59 4.76
C PRO A 139 -3.58 13.94 5.92
N LYS A 140 -3.10 14.71 6.89
CA LYS A 140 -2.36 14.19 8.05
C LYS A 140 -3.31 13.39 8.94
N ARG A 141 -4.48 13.95 9.24
CA ARG A 141 -5.48 13.24 10.05
C ARG A 141 -6.08 12.03 9.32
N GLN A 142 -6.18 12.06 7.98
CA GLN A 142 -6.52 10.88 7.17
C GLN A 142 -5.47 9.77 7.29
N TYR A 143 -4.19 10.12 7.27
CA TYR A 143 -3.12 9.17 7.50
C TYR A 143 -3.20 8.59 8.91
N GLU A 144 -3.35 9.42 9.95
CA GLU A 144 -3.45 8.98 11.35
C GLU A 144 -4.65 8.05 11.58
N ALA A 145 -5.80 8.36 10.97
CA ALA A 145 -7.00 7.53 11.04
C ALA A 145 -6.76 6.14 10.44
N MET A 146 -6.15 6.08 9.25
CA MET A 146 -5.79 4.82 8.60
C MET A 146 -4.73 4.04 9.39
N ALA A 147 -3.68 4.72 9.88
CA ALA A 147 -2.62 4.12 10.68
C ALA A 147 -3.19 3.49 11.96
N THR A 148 -4.09 4.20 12.64
CA THR A 148 -4.79 3.71 13.85
C THR A 148 -5.67 2.50 13.53
N PHE A 149 -6.44 2.55 12.45
CA PHE A 149 -7.26 1.42 12.03
C PHE A 149 -6.41 0.18 11.74
N ARG A 150 -5.31 0.33 11.00
CA ARG A 150 -4.35 -0.76 10.72
C ARG A 150 -3.75 -1.31 12.00
N PHE A 151 -3.31 -0.44 12.91
CA PHE A 151 -2.72 -0.83 14.18
C PHE A 151 -3.69 -1.69 15.01
N ASN A 152 -4.95 -1.27 15.12
CA ASN A 152 -5.98 -1.97 15.89
C ASN A 152 -6.34 -3.31 15.26
N LYS A 153 -6.51 -3.37 13.93
CA LYS A 153 -6.80 -4.64 13.23
C LYS A 153 -5.70 -5.68 13.39
N ILE A 154 -4.45 -5.26 13.43
CA ILE A 154 -3.33 -6.16 13.72
C ILE A 154 -3.37 -6.62 15.18
N ALA A 155 -3.64 -5.71 16.13
CA ALA A 155 -3.76 -6.04 17.56
C ALA A 155 -4.83 -7.11 17.80
N GLU A 156 -6.03 -6.90 17.26
CA GLU A 156 -7.17 -7.81 17.36
C GLU A 156 -6.82 -9.22 16.89
N ARG A 157 -5.95 -9.34 15.87
CA ARG A 157 -5.58 -10.63 15.29
C ARG A 157 -4.62 -11.44 16.15
N VAL A 158 -3.75 -10.78 16.91
CA VAL A 158 -2.61 -11.42 17.61
C VAL A 158 -2.75 -11.46 19.13
N GLN A 159 -3.72 -10.72 19.71
CA GLN A 159 -3.87 -10.56 21.15
C GLN A 159 -4.02 -11.86 21.96
N ASP A 160 -4.56 -12.92 21.35
CA ASP A 160 -4.91 -14.16 22.06
C ASP A 160 -3.73 -15.14 22.22
N ASP A 161 -2.59 -14.89 21.55
CA ASP A 161 -1.43 -15.79 21.59
C ASP A 161 -0.10 -15.02 21.77
N PRO A 162 0.15 -14.46 22.97
CA PRO A 162 1.29 -13.58 23.23
C PRO A 162 2.66 -14.26 23.13
N PHE A 163 2.72 -15.60 23.09
CA PHE A 163 3.96 -16.37 22.99
C PHE A 163 4.13 -17.05 21.63
N SER A 164 3.59 -16.44 20.57
CA SER A 164 3.69 -16.93 19.20
C SER A 164 4.57 -16.08 18.31
N ILE A 165 5.05 -16.68 17.23
CA ILE A 165 5.69 -15.93 16.13
C ILE A 165 4.72 -14.92 15.52
N ASP A 166 3.42 -15.24 15.48
CA ASP A 166 2.38 -14.35 14.96
C ASP A 166 2.28 -13.07 15.80
N TYR A 167 2.37 -13.16 17.12
CA TYR A 167 2.43 -11.99 18.00
C TYR A 167 3.68 -11.15 17.79
N ILE A 168 4.85 -11.79 17.65
CA ILE A 168 6.10 -11.07 17.35
C ILE A 168 5.95 -10.31 16.03
N LEU A 169 5.47 -10.96 14.98
CA LEU A 169 5.26 -10.33 13.66
C LEU A 169 4.25 -9.18 13.74
N GLY A 170 3.12 -9.37 14.41
CA GLY A 170 2.10 -8.34 14.62
C GLY A 170 2.66 -7.13 15.36
N TYR A 171 3.39 -7.37 16.45
CA TYR A 171 4.06 -6.33 17.23
C TYR A 171 5.08 -5.57 16.39
N PHE A 172 5.90 -6.27 15.59
CA PHE A 172 6.85 -5.61 14.69
C PHE A 172 6.13 -4.67 13.74
N ILE A 173 5.04 -5.11 13.08
CA ILE A 173 4.29 -4.26 12.15
C ILE A 173 3.67 -3.06 12.86
N GLN A 174 3.11 -3.26 14.05
CA GLN A 174 2.58 -2.18 14.87
C GLN A 174 3.64 -1.14 15.23
N LEU A 175 4.85 -1.59 15.59
CA LEU A 175 6.00 -0.71 15.80
C LEU A 175 6.35 0.05 14.53
N MET A 176 6.34 -0.60 13.36
CA MET A 176 6.60 0.08 12.09
C MET A 176 5.60 1.22 11.84
N ILE A 177 4.31 0.99 12.09
CA ILE A 177 3.27 2.01 11.93
C ILE A 177 3.52 3.22 12.85
N VAL A 178 3.92 2.97 14.11
CA VAL A 178 4.23 4.04 15.07
C VAL A 178 5.47 4.82 14.67
N GLU A 179 6.52 4.14 14.24
CA GLU A 179 7.75 4.77 13.77
C GLU A 179 7.52 5.62 12.52
N ASP A 180 6.74 5.11 11.56
CA ASP A 180 6.37 5.86 10.35
C ASP A 180 5.60 7.14 10.73
N GLY A 181 4.69 7.06 11.71
CA GLY A 181 3.98 8.23 12.23
C GLY A 181 4.89 9.23 12.93
N ASN A 182 5.85 8.77 13.74
CA ASN A 182 6.81 9.63 14.44
C ASN A 182 7.83 10.28 13.50
N ALA A 183 8.10 9.67 12.35
CA ALA A 183 8.95 10.22 11.31
C ALA A 183 8.29 11.36 10.53
N LEU A 184 6.98 11.58 10.66
CA LEU A 184 6.29 12.67 9.99
C LEU A 184 6.64 14.02 10.62
N ASP A 185 7.40 14.84 9.89
CA ASP A 185 7.69 16.22 10.24
C ASP A 185 6.82 17.19 9.41
N GLU A 186 6.05 18.04 10.09
CA GLU A 186 5.12 18.97 9.44
C GLU A 186 5.83 20.06 8.63
N LYS A 187 7.02 20.47 9.07
CA LYS A 187 7.81 21.50 8.39
C LYS A 187 8.42 20.95 7.11
N GLU A 188 8.98 19.75 7.17
CA GLU A 188 9.48 19.01 6.02
C GLU A 188 8.34 18.70 5.03
N GLY A 189 7.19 18.25 5.53
CA GLY A 189 5.99 18.02 4.71
C GLY A 189 5.53 19.25 3.94
N ASN A 190 5.49 20.42 4.59
CA ASN A 190 5.11 21.68 3.95
C ASN A 190 6.13 22.15 2.90
N GLN A 191 7.43 21.90 3.13
CA GLN A 191 8.48 22.18 2.14
C GLN A 191 8.29 21.31 0.89
N ASN A 192 8.11 20.00 1.07
CA ASN A 192 7.89 19.06 -0.02
C ASN A 192 6.62 19.41 -0.84
N LEU A 193 5.52 19.75 -0.17
CA LEU A 193 4.28 20.17 -0.86
C LEU A 193 4.50 21.44 -1.71
N THR A 194 5.25 22.40 -1.18
CA THR A 194 5.55 23.64 -1.90
C THR A 194 6.38 23.38 -3.16
N GLU A 195 7.34 22.45 -3.09
CA GLU A 195 8.14 22.04 -4.25
C GLU A 195 7.30 21.32 -5.31
N ILE A 196 6.41 20.41 -4.91
CA ILE A 196 5.49 19.72 -5.84
C ILE A 196 4.57 20.72 -6.56
N VAL A 197 3.98 21.67 -5.83
CA VAL A 197 3.11 22.70 -6.42
C VAL A 197 3.87 23.61 -7.38
N LYS A 198 5.15 23.91 -7.10
CA LYS A 198 6.01 24.67 -8.01
C LYS A 198 6.42 23.85 -9.24
N GLY A 199 6.68 22.55 -9.07
CA GLY A 199 7.05 21.63 -10.15
C GLY A 199 5.91 21.32 -11.13
N ASN A 200 4.66 21.36 -10.68
CA ASN A 200 3.46 21.17 -11.53
C ASN A 200 3.07 22.43 -12.35
N ASN A 201 3.84 23.52 -12.28
CA ASN A 201 3.65 24.73 -13.08
C ASN A 201 4.63 24.82 -14.28
N VAL A 202 5.17 23.70 -14.75
CA VAL A 202 6.00 23.59 -15.97
C VAL A 202 5.35 22.66 -16.96
#